data_AF-A0A7R9JY73-F1
#
_entry.id   AF-A0A7R9JY73-F1
#
_cell.length_a   1.000
_cell.length_b   1.000
_cell.length_c   1.000
_cell.angle_alpha   90.00
_cell.angle_beta   90.00
_cell.angle_gamma   90.00
#
_symmetry.space_group_name_H-M   'P 1'
#
loop_
_entity.id
_entity.type
_entity.pdbx_description
1 polymer ?
#
loop_
_entity_poly.entity_id
_entity_poly.type
_entity_poly.pdbx_seq_one_letter_code
_entity_poly.pdbx_strand_id
1 'polypeptide(L)'
;MKTRYSIGFDNTIEAYTPSPDGSGEDGDISSTSDDTATDMDATQKAAILLKSGRLVTSGMSSMCGVDLNLEETYLIAGHVSAGQARISLCSFIQPWRETSVRQRKGFKLLYKQGCNCKIVNCPWWRDCKDKAQMSVIGEKNTSKNLCQWKTSVSSHQTLPDCQGMHSICMKLPGGGCGWTNDRQYHACMKTRCHMRDEQLAKEP
;
A
#
# COMPACT_ATOMS: atom_id res chain seq x y z
N MET A 1 -8.56 22.25 12.41
CA MET A 1 -9.99 22.17 11.95
C MET A 1 -10.37 20.69 11.89
N LYS A 2 -11.61 20.31 12.19
CA LYS A 2 -12.07 18.90 12.13
C LYS A 2 -12.82 18.67 10.82
N THR A 3 -12.47 17.64 10.07
CA THR A 3 -13.12 17.34 8.78
C THR A 3 -13.63 15.90 8.81
N ARG A 4 -14.88 15.64 8.38
CA ARG A 4 -15.54 14.31 8.42
C ARG A 4 -15.48 13.60 7.08
N TYR A 5 -14.98 12.37 7.04
CA TYR A 5 -14.83 11.50 5.87
C TYR A 5 -15.67 10.22 6.04
N SER A 6 -16.06 9.57 4.95
CA SER A 6 -16.85 8.33 5.00
C SER A 6 -16.09 7.18 4.35
N ILE A 7 -15.89 6.06 5.06
CA ILE A 7 -15.31 4.84 4.48
C ILE A 7 -16.40 3.77 4.33
N GLY A 8 -16.44 3.13 3.17
CA GLY A 8 -17.41 2.11 2.81
C GLY A 8 -17.23 0.82 3.62
N PHE A 9 -17.77 0.83 4.84
CA PHE A 9 -18.33 -0.25 5.66
C PHE A 9 -18.89 0.47 6.90
N ASP A 10 -20.06 1.13 6.77
CA ASP A 10 -20.85 1.81 7.83
C ASP A 10 -20.05 2.52 8.94
N ASN A 11 -18.91 3.15 8.62
CA ASN A 11 -18.14 3.92 9.58
C ASN A 11 -17.77 5.29 9.00
N THR A 12 -18.30 6.33 9.63
CA THR A 12 -17.91 7.73 9.39
C THR A 12 -16.62 8.00 10.18
N ILE A 13 -15.61 8.58 9.53
CA ILE A 13 -14.31 8.87 10.10
C ILE A 13 -14.01 10.38 10.07
N GLU A 14 -13.90 11.06 11.21
CA GLU A 14 -13.34 12.40 11.35
C GLU A 14 -11.80 12.41 11.16
N ALA A 15 -11.25 13.02 10.11
CA ALA A 15 -9.82 13.33 10.08
C ALA A 15 -9.53 14.68 10.75
N TYR A 16 -8.51 14.69 11.59
CA TYR A 16 -8.07 15.87 12.32
C TYR A 16 -6.70 16.31 11.80
N THR A 17 -6.62 17.56 11.35
CA THR A 17 -5.36 18.24 11.05
C THR A 17 -4.89 18.99 12.30
N PRO A 18 -3.71 18.65 12.88
CA PRO A 18 -3.11 19.49 13.91
C PRO A 18 -2.66 20.82 13.31
N SER A 19 -2.96 21.92 13.99
CA SER A 19 -2.54 23.27 13.60
C SER A 19 -1.03 23.49 13.85
N PRO A 20 -0.37 24.43 13.14
CA PRO A 20 1.08 24.64 13.26
C PRO A 20 1.55 25.24 14.59
N ASP A 21 0.67 25.86 15.37
CA ASP A 21 1.01 26.55 16.62
C ASP A 21 0.39 25.86 17.84
N GLY A 22 1.24 25.30 18.70
CA GLY A 22 0.82 24.71 19.96
C GLY A 22 1.88 23.82 20.59
N SER A 23 2.89 24.42 21.20
CA SER A 23 3.71 23.80 22.24
C SER A 23 2.82 23.25 23.36
N GLY A 24 2.92 21.97 23.67
CA GLY A 24 2.13 21.31 24.71
C GLY A 24 2.80 20.03 25.21
N GLU A 25 3.73 20.25 26.12
CA GLU A 25 4.20 19.42 27.24
C GLU A 25 4.31 17.90 27.10
N ASP A 26 5.55 17.44 27.26
CA ASP A 26 5.96 16.07 27.55
C ASP A 26 5.25 15.52 28.79
N GLY A 27 4.44 14.48 28.58
CA GLY A 27 3.98 13.59 29.63
C GLY A 27 4.64 12.24 29.47
N ASP A 28 5.74 12.02 30.18
CA ASP A 28 6.35 10.71 30.37
C ASP A 28 5.30 9.72 30.91
N ILE A 29 4.96 8.71 30.12
CA ILE A 29 4.36 7.48 30.62
C ILE A 29 5.34 6.36 30.31
N SER A 30 6.18 6.09 31.30
CA SER A 30 6.84 4.79 31.45
C SER A 30 5.77 3.70 31.42
N SER A 31 5.79 2.86 30.39
CA SER A 31 5.19 1.54 30.46
C SER A 31 6.11 0.52 29.80
N THR A 32 6.84 -0.19 30.66
CA THR A 32 7.41 -1.51 30.39
C THR A 32 6.36 -2.45 29.82
N SER A 33 6.68 -3.17 28.75
CA SER A 33 6.04 -4.44 28.39
C SER A 33 6.97 -5.18 27.44
N ASP A 34 7.75 -6.13 27.95
CA ASP A 34 7.41 -7.56 27.91
C ASP A 34 7.16 -8.03 26.47
N ASP A 35 8.23 -8.57 25.89
CA ASP A 35 8.19 -9.46 24.74
C ASP A 35 7.17 -10.59 24.99
N THR A 36 6.47 -11.03 23.94
CA THR A 36 5.65 -12.28 23.85
C THR A 36 4.12 -12.21 23.82
N ALA A 37 3.48 -11.10 23.45
CA ALA A 37 2.04 -11.12 23.08
C ALA A 37 1.83 -11.10 21.55
N THR A 38 1.68 -12.31 21.02
CA THR A 38 1.22 -12.75 19.69
C THR A 38 0.45 -11.74 18.81
N ASP A 39 0.84 -11.73 17.53
CA ASP A 39 0.41 -10.99 16.32
C ASP A 39 -1.12 -10.86 16.06
N MET A 40 -1.97 -11.40 16.93
CA MET A 40 -3.43 -11.38 16.81
C MET A 40 -4.08 -10.11 17.41
N ASP A 41 -3.36 -9.41 18.30
CA ASP A 41 -3.81 -8.20 19.01
C ASP A 41 -3.73 -6.93 18.15
N ALA A 42 -2.73 -6.83 17.26
CA ALA A 42 -2.53 -5.66 16.40
C ALA A 42 -3.73 -5.39 15.46
N THR A 43 -4.36 -6.44 14.93
CA THR A 43 -5.51 -6.30 14.03
C THR A 43 -6.79 -5.88 14.77
N GLN A 44 -7.00 -6.36 16.01
CA GLN A 44 -8.16 -6.00 16.81
C GLN A 44 -8.05 -4.56 17.35
N LYS A 45 -6.86 -4.16 17.82
CA LYS A 45 -6.55 -2.77 18.19
C LYS A 45 -6.76 -1.81 17.03
N ALA A 46 -6.26 -2.16 15.84
CA ALA A 46 -6.51 -1.39 14.63
C ALA A 46 -8.00 -1.29 14.29
N ALA A 47 -8.75 -2.40 14.40
CA ALA A 47 -10.19 -2.40 14.12
C ALA A 47 -10.99 -1.51 15.09
N ILE A 48 -10.65 -1.51 16.38
CA ILE A 48 -11.30 -0.64 17.39
C ILE A 48 -11.00 0.83 17.09
N LEU A 49 -9.75 1.16 16.77
CA LEU A 49 -9.36 2.53 16.45
C LEU A 49 -9.97 3.02 15.12
N LEU A 50 -10.08 2.15 14.12
CA LEU A 50 -10.74 2.50 12.87
C LEU A 50 -12.27 2.67 13.04
N LYS A 51 -12.89 1.92 13.97
CA LYS A 51 -14.30 2.14 14.36
C LYS A 51 -14.55 3.46 15.08
N SER A 52 -13.54 4.00 15.78
CA SER A 52 -13.64 5.37 16.33
C SER A 52 -13.81 6.41 15.24
N GLY A 53 -13.49 6.03 14.00
CA GLY A 53 -13.61 6.88 12.85
C GLY A 53 -12.69 8.08 13.00
N ARG A 54 -11.39 7.87 13.22
CA ARG A 54 -10.45 8.99 13.14
C ARG A 54 -9.19 8.62 12.38
N LEU A 55 -8.90 9.41 11.34
CA LEU A 55 -7.65 9.34 10.58
C LEU A 55 -6.82 10.58 10.88
N VAL A 56 -5.51 10.41 11.00
CA VAL A 56 -4.57 11.50 11.27
C VAL A 56 -3.60 11.60 10.11
N THR A 57 -3.38 12.81 9.63
CA THR A 57 -2.39 13.10 8.59
C THR A 57 -1.76 14.46 8.85
N SER A 58 -0.66 14.75 8.17
CA SER A 58 -0.01 16.06 8.27
C SER A 58 -0.88 17.15 7.62
N GLY A 59 -0.81 18.37 8.15
CA GLY A 59 -1.57 19.50 7.61
C GLY A 59 -1.01 20.07 6.30
N MET A 60 0.16 19.61 5.84
CA MET A 60 0.82 20.12 4.63
C MET A 60 1.28 18.97 3.73
N SER A 61 1.06 19.11 2.42
CA SER A 61 1.51 18.14 1.42
C SER A 61 3.03 17.97 1.40
N SER A 62 3.79 19.04 1.65
CA SER A 62 5.25 19.01 1.80
C SER A 62 5.73 18.13 2.97
N MET A 63 4.86 17.87 3.95
CA MET A 63 5.09 16.98 5.08
C MET A 63 4.30 15.67 4.94
N CYS A 64 4.05 15.24 3.70
CA CYS A 64 3.31 14.03 3.36
C CYS A 64 1.85 14.01 3.83
N GLY A 65 1.24 15.18 4.04
CA GLY A 65 -0.19 15.33 4.30
C GLY A 65 -1.05 14.98 3.10
N VAL A 66 -2.25 14.46 3.36
CA VAL A 66 -3.22 14.09 2.31
C VAL A 66 -4.56 14.77 2.52
N ASP A 67 -5.08 15.36 1.46
CA ASP A 67 -6.44 15.90 1.41
C ASP A 67 -7.34 14.88 0.71
N LEU A 68 -8.40 14.44 1.40
CA LEU A 68 -9.40 13.52 0.84
C LEU A 68 -10.68 14.30 0.50
N ASN A 69 -11.44 13.84 -0.49
CA ASN A 69 -12.75 14.40 -0.80
C ASN A 69 -13.83 13.73 0.09
N LEU A 70 -14.76 14.51 0.63
CA LEU A 70 -15.79 14.00 1.56
C LEU A 70 -16.89 13.23 0.83
N GLU A 71 -17.08 13.50 -0.47
CA GLU A 71 -18.11 12.89 -1.30
C GLU A 71 -17.65 11.57 -1.95
N GLU A 72 -16.37 11.21 -1.76
CA GLU A 72 -15.75 10.05 -2.36
C GLU A 72 -15.52 8.95 -1.29
N THR A 73 -15.79 7.70 -1.65
CA THR A 73 -15.41 6.56 -0.83
C THR A 73 -14.03 6.08 -1.24
N TYR A 74 -13.16 5.82 -0.26
CA TYR A 74 -11.79 5.38 -0.49
C TYR A 74 -11.53 3.98 0.07
N LEU A 75 -10.60 3.29 -0.58
CA LEU A 75 -9.87 2.17 -0.02
C LEU A 75 -8.54 2.68 0.54
N ILE A 76 -8.34 2.55 1.85
CA ILE A 76 -7.21 3.11 2.57
C ILE A 76 -6.45 2.01 3.31
N ALA A 77 -5.13 1.95 3.11
CA ALA A 77 -4.21 1.19 3.94
C ALA A 77 -3.19 2.14 4.57
N GLY A 78 -3.32 2.32 5.89
CA GLY A 78 -2.48 3.20 6.71
C GLY A 78 -1.75 2.46 7.82
N HIS A 79 -1.13 3.21 8.72
CA HIS A 79 -0.43 2.68 9.88
C HIS A 79 -1.18 3.02 11.16
N VAL A 80 -1.16 2.13 12.15
CA VAL A 80 -1.68 2.42 13.49
C VAL A 80 -0.51 2.54 14.45
N SER A 81 -0.29 3.71 15.02
CA SER A 81 0.74 3.97 16.03
C SER A 81 0.21 4.84 17.16
N ALA A 82 0.64 4.58 18.39
CA ALA A 82 0.26 5.36 19.57
C ALA A 82 -1.27 5.61 19.66
N GLY A 83 -2.07 4.57 19.42
CA GLY A 83 -3.53 4.67 19.48
C GLY A 83 -4.18 5.50 18.36
N GLN A 84 -3.48 5.84 17.29
CA GLN A 84 -4.01 6.64 16.19
C GLN A 84 -3.80 5.96 14.84
N ALA A 85 -4.84 5.92 14.01
CA ALA A 85 -4.73 5.53 12.62
C ALA A 85 -4.19 6.71 11.80
N ARG A 86 -3.00 6.56 11.23
CA ARG A 86 -2.27 7.57 10.47
C ARG A 86 -2.20 7.21 9.00
N ILE A 87 -2.37 8.23 8.16
CA ILE A 87 -2.21 8.15 6.70
C ILE A 87 -1.30 9.26 6.20
N SER A 88 -0.64 9.03 5.08
CA SER A 88 0.26 9.99 4.44
C SER A 88 0.24 9.83 2.92
N LEU A 89 0.98 10.66 2.20
CA LEU A 89 1.16 10.52 0.74
C LEU A 89 1.73 9.15 0.32
N CYS A 90 2.42 8.43 1.21
CA CYS A 90 2.97 7.10 0.92
C CYS A 90 2.00 5.95 1.25
N SER A 91 0.86 6.25 1.89
CA SER A 91 -0.16 5.26 2.19
C SER A 91 -0.89 4.85 0.92
N PHE A 92 -1.44 3.63 0.90
CA PHE A 92 -2.32 3.23 -0.19
C PHE A 92 -3.66 3.93 0.00
N ILE A 93 -3.97 4.90 -0.85
CA ILE A 93 -5.22 5.66 -0.84
C ILE A 93 -5.74 5.66 -2.26
N GLN A 94 -6.90 5.02 -2.49
CA GLN A 94 -7.46 4.92 -3.82
C GLN A 94 -8.96 5.10 -3.79
N PRO A 95 -9.55 5.93 -4.68
CA PRO A 95 -11.00 6.00 -4.83
C PRO A 95 -11.60 4.61 -5.09
N TRP A 96 -12.70 4.31 -4.43
CA TRP A 96 -13.36 3.00 -4.53
C TRP A 96 -13.84 2.71 -5.95
N ARG A 97 -14.28 3.77 -6.66
CA ARG A 97 -14.71 3.72 -8.07
C ARG A 97 -13.59 3.31 -9.01
N GLU A 98 -12.38 3.79 -8.74
CA GLU A 98 -11.17 3.51 -9.53
C GLU A 98 -10.48 2.21 -9.11
N THR A 99 -10.88 1.63 -7.97
CA THR A 99 -10.29 0.40 -7.47
C THR A 99 -10.68 -0.79 -8.34
N SER A 100 -9.67 -1.55 -8.78
CA SER A 100 -9.89 -2.71 -9.63
C SER A 100 -10.66 -3.81 -8.88
N VAL A 101 -11.41 -4.64 -9.63
CA VAL A 101 -12.09 -5.82 -9.06
C VAL A 101 -11.07 -6.73 -8.36
N ARG A 102 -9.86 -6.85 -8.91
CA ARG A 102 -8.79 -7.68 -8.34
C ARG A 102 -8.27 -7.11 -7.02
N GLN A 103 -8.05 -5.81 -6.93
CA GLN A 103 -7.64 -5.12 -5.71
C GLN A 103 -8.70 -5.28 -4.62
N ARG A 104 -9.98 -5.03 -4.93
CA ARG A 104 -11.10 -5.24 -3.99
C ARG A 104 -11.12 -6.67 -3.44
N LYS A 105 -10.99 -7.67 -4.32
CA LYS A 105 -10.89 -9.10 -3.92
C LYS A 105 -9.61 -9.38 -3.13
N GLY A 106 -8.52 -8.71 -3.47
CA GLY A 106 -7.23 -8.71 -2.78
C GLY A 106 -7.38 -8.35 -1.31
N PHE A 107 -7.87 -7.14 -1.03
CA PHE A 107 -8.06 -6.64 0.32
C PHE A 107 -9.05 -7.48 1.14
N LYS A 108 -10.12 -7.98 0.50
CA LYS A 108 -11.13 -8.78 1.20
C LYS A 108 -10.62 -10.16 1.63
N LEU A 109 -9.80 -10.82 0.82
CA LEU A 109 -9.58 -12.28 0.95
C LEU A 109 -8.15 -12.75 0.69
N LEU A 110 -7.43 -12.13 -0.24
CA LEU A 110 -6.27 -12.78 -0.87
C LEU A 110 -4.93 -12.20 -0.42
N TYR A 111 -4.84 -10.90 -0.10
CA TYR A 111 -3.57 -10.30 0.31
C TYR A 111 -3.03 -10.91 1.60
N LYS A 112 -3.90 -11.39 2.51
CA LYS A 112 -3.50 -12.12 3.73
C LYS A 112 -2.66 -13.36 3.41
N GLN A 113 -2.94 -14.05 2.31
CA GLN A 113 -2.19 -15.25 1.89
C GLN A 113 -0.80 -14.91 1.35
N GLY A 114 -0.61 -13.67 0.91
CA GLY A 114 0.64 -13.13 0.38
C GLY A 114 1.54 -12.47 1.42
N CYS A 115 1.13 -12.33 2.69
CA CYS A 115 1.92 -11.60 3.70
C CYS A 115 3.33 -12.19 3.93
N ASN A 116 3.50 -13.50 3.70
CA ASN A 116 4.79 -14.19 3.79
C ASN A 116 5.67 -13.99 2.54
N CYS A 117 5.14 -13.36 1.50
CA CYS A 117 5.86 -12.99 0.29
C CYS A 117 6.26 -11.53 0.36
N LYS A 118 7.47 -11.23 -0.12
CA LYS A 118 7.97 -9.85 -0.17
C LYS A 118 7.84 -9.31 -1.58
N ILE A 119 7.27 -8.12 -1.70
CA ILE A 119 7.21 -7.39 -2.97
C ILE A 119 8.40 -6.44 -3.02
N VAL A 120 9.16 -6.50 -4.11
CA VAL A 120 10.29 -5.59 -4.34
C VAL A 120 10.01 -4.74 -5.57
N ASN A 121 10.09 -3.42 -5.41
CA ASN A 121 9.95 -2.50 -6.53
C ASN A 121 11.14 -2.60 -7.46
N CYS A 122 10.84 -2.83 -8.74
CA CYS A 122 11.81 -3.08 -9.80
C CYS A 122 11.56 -2.12 -10.97
N PRO A 123 11.84 -0.82 -10.77
CA PRO A 123 11.71 0.16 -11.84
C PRO A 123 12.64 -0.18 -13.02
N TRP A 124 12.31 0.32 -14.20
CA TRP A 124 13.05 0.04 -15.45
C TRP A 124 14.54 0.39 -15.41
N TRP A 125 14.96 1.38 -14.60
CA TRP A 125 16.36 1.78 -14.42
C TRP A 125 17.14 0.94 -13.40
N ARG A 126 16.48 0.03 -12.66
CA ARG A 126 17.15 -0.87 -11.71
C ARG A 126 17.17 -2.29 -12.23
N ASP A 127 18.35 -2.92 -12.22
CA ASP A 127 18.45 -4.35 -12.49
C ASP A 127 18.11 -5.18 -11.24
N CYS A 128 16.87 -5.66 -11.18
CA CYS A 128 16.41 -6.57 -10.14
C CYS A 128 16.89 -8.02 -10.29
N LYS A 129 17.77 -8.31 -11.26
CA LYS A 129 18.39 -9.63 -11.40
C LYS A 129 19.54 -9.85 -10.41
N ASP A 130 20.05 -8.78 -9.80
CA ASP A 130 21.23 -8.87 -8.95
C ASP A 130 20.90 -9.48 -7.58
N LYS A 131 21.61 -10.56 -7.22
CA LYS A 131 21.47 -11.27 -5.93
C LYS A 131 21.85 -10.36 -4.75
N ALA A 132 22.66 -9.32 -4.99
CA ALA A 132 23.03 -8.30 -4.01
C ALA A 132 21.88 -7.33 -3.65
N GLN A 133 20.80 -7.24 -4.44
CA GLN A 133 19.60 -6.49 -4.03
C GLN A 133 18.59 -7.36 -3.28
N MET A 134 18.65 -8.68 -3.48
CA MET A 134 17.96 -9.67 -2.64
C MET A 134 18.46 -9.67 -1.19
N SER A 135 19.68 -9.16 -0.93
CA SER A 135 20.29 -9.08 0.41
C SER A 135 19.92 -7.81 1.19
N VAL A 136 19.26 -6.82 0.59
CA VAL A 136 18.70 -5.65 1.31
C VAL A 136 17.62 -6.09 2.33
N ILE A 137 17.09 -7.30 2.14
CA ILE A 137 16.13 -7.94 3.04
C ILE A 137 16.80 -8.85 4.09
N GLY A 138 18.14 -8.83 4.18
CA GLY A 138 18.91 -9.48 5.24
C GLY A 138 18.93 -11.02 5.25
N GLU A 139 18.31 -11.70 4.28
CA GLU A 139 18.15 -13.15 4.33
C GLU A 139 18.94 -13.86 3.21
N LYS A 140 19.79 -14.81 3.60
CA LYS A 140 20.70 -15.55 2.70
C LYS A 140 19.99 -16.64 1.86
N ASN A 141 18.65 -16.67 1.82
CA ASN A 141 17.83 -17.69 1.14
C ASN A 141 16.51 -17.15 0.51
N THR A 142 16.42 -15.85 0.22
CA THR A 142 15.12 -15.14 0.00
C THR A 142 14.62 -15.11 -1.43
N SER A 143 15.43 -15.44 -2.44
CA SER A 143 15.05 -15.35 -3.87
C SER A 143 13.78 -16.14 -4.21
N LYS A 144 13.43 -17.17 -3.43
CA LYS A 144 12.18 -17.92 -3.61
C LYS A 144 10.95 -17.17 -3.09
N ASN A 145 11.03 -16.28 -2.10
CA ASN A 145 9.84 -15.64 -1.49
C ASN A 145 9.56 -14.21 -2.00
N LEU A 146 10.03 -13.89 -3.20
CA LEU A 146 10.05 -12.53 -3.72
C LEU A 146 9.23 -12.37 -4.99
N CYS A 147 8.45 -11.29 -5.05
CA CYS A 147 7.73 -10.86 -6.23
C CYS A 147 8.29 -9.52 -6.72
N GLN A 148 8.86 -9.53 -7.92
CA GLN A 148 9.39 -8.32 -8.55
C GLN A 148 8.26 -7.47 -9.14
N TRP A 149 8.10 -6.24 -8.67
CA TRP A 149 7.10 -5.29 -9.15
C TRP A 149 7.72 -4.38 -10.22
N LYS A 150 7.60 -4.82 -11.47
CA LYS A 150 8.14 -4.19 -12.67
C LYS A 150 7.24 -3.12 -13.28
N THR A 151 5.96 -3.10 -12.88
CA THR A 151 4.98 -2.15 -13.39
C THR A 151 4.65 -1.02 -12.44
N SER A 152 5.19 -1.02 -11.21
CA SER A 152 4.95 0.05 -10.21
C SER A 152 5.48 1.40 -10.65
N VAL A 153 6.61 1.41 -11.37
CA VAL A 153 7.26 2.62 -11.83
C VAL A 153 7.74 2.42 -13.26
N SER A 154 7.15 3.17 -14.18
CA SER A 154 7.47 3.17 -15.61
C SER A 154 8.42 4.31 -15.99
N SER A 155 9.03 4.19 -17.17
CA SER A 155 9.73 5.28 -17.85
C SER A 155 8.81 6.43 -18.23
N HIS A 156 7.53 6.12 -18.47
CA HIS A 156 6.51 7.11 -18.80
C HIS A 156 5.33 6.97 -17.85
N GLN A 157 4.79 8.10 -17.37
CA GLN A 157 3.62 8.13 -16.48
C GLN A 157 2.37 7.47 -17.07
N THR A 158 2.27 7.35 -18.40
CA THR A 158 1.08 6.81 -19.08
C THR A 158 0.99 5.28 -19.08
N LEU A 159 2.08 4.57 -18.76
CA LEU A 159 2.07 3.11 -18.79
C LEU A 159 1.36 2.55 -17.54
N PRO A 160 0.32 1.71 -17.68
CA PRO A 160 -0.50 1.26 -16.55
C PRO A 160 0.23 0.28 -15.61
N ASP A 161 0.01 0.37 -14.30
CA ASP A 161 0.55 -0.59 -13.32
C ASP A 161 -0.22 -1.92 -13.30
N CYS A 162 0.11 -2.81 -14.24
CA CYS A 162 -0.61 -4.07 -14.39
C CYS A 162 -0.50 -5.01 -13.18
N GLN A 163 0.65 -5.07 -12.50
CA GLN A 163 0.82 -5.93 -11.33
C GLN A 163 0.06 -5.39 -10.13
N GLY A 164 0.10 -4.08 -9.86
CA GLY A 164 -0.65 -3.47 -8.76
C GLY A 164 -2.17 -3.50 -8.98
N MET A 165 -2.62 -3.40 -10.23
CA MET A 165 -4.06 -3.42 -10.56
C MET A 165 -4.63 -4.82 -10.72
N HIS A 166 -3.91 -5.77 -11.31
CA HIS A 166 -4.49 -7.04 -11.77
C HIS A 166 -3.80 -8.29 -11.22
N SER A 167 -2.75 -8.16 -10.43
CA SER A 167 -2.05 -9.32 -9.88
C SER A 167 -1.98 -9.30 -8.36
N ILE A 168 -1.67 -10.46 -7.77
CA ILE A 168 -1.39 -10.63 -6.35
C ILE A 168 -0.10 -11.43 -6.21
N CYS A 169 0.80 -10.94 -5.37
CA CYS A 169 1.98 -11.70 -4.96
C CYS A 169 1.58 -12.70 -3.86
N MET A 170 1.74 -13.99 -4.13
CA MET A 170 1.42 -15.04 -3.16
C MET A 170 2.24 -16.30 -3.39
N LYS A 171 2.20 -17.24 -2.44
CA LYS A 171 2.90 -18.52 -2.57
C LYS A 171 2.33 -19.32 -3.75
N LEU A 172 3.23 -19.84 -4.59
CA LEU A 172 2.89 -20.69 -5.72
C LEU A 172 2.83 -22.18 -5.30
N PRO A 173 2.05 -23.01 -6.00
CA PRO A 173 1.99 -24.46 -5.72
C PRO A 173 3.35 -25.17 -5.82
N GLY A 174 4.21 -24.72 -6.75
CA GLY A 174 5.57 -25.24 -6.93
C GLY A 174 6.59 -24.75 -5.89
N GLY A 175 6.13 -24.05 -4.85
CA GLY A 175 6.98 -23.38 -3.89
C GLY A 175 7.41 -21.97 -4.34
N GLY A 176 7.88 -21.19 -3.37
CA GLY A 176 8.22 -19.79 -3.57
C GLY A 176 7.00 -18.88 -3.77
N CYS A 177 7.25 -17.61 -4.05
CA CYS A 177 6.26 -16.56 -4.24
C CYS A 177 6.32 -16.06 -5.68
N GLY A 178 5.16 -15.68 -6.20
CA GLY A 178 5.06 -15.10 -7.52
C GLY A 178 3.76 -14.34 -7.71
N TRP A 179 3.72 -13.59 -8.80
CA TRP A 179 2.53 -12.87 -9.24
C TRP A 179 1.52 -13.84 -9.84
N THR A 180 0.25 -13.72 -9.46
CA THR A 180 -0.83 -14.45 -10.12
C THR A 180 -0.99 -14.00 -11.56
N ASN A 181 -1.13 -14.95 -12.48
CA ASN A 181 -1.31 -14.68 -13.89
C ASN A 181 -2.78 -14.91 -14.26
N ASP A 182 -3.57 -13.83 -14.31
CA ASP A 182 -4.97 -13.88 -14.74
C ASP A 182 -5.19 -13.20 -16.11
N ARG A 183 -6.39 -13.36 -16.66
CA ARG A 183 -6.74 -12.80 -17.98
C ARG A 183 -6.63 -11.27 -18.02
N GLN A 184 -7.01 -10.59 -16.94
CA GLN A 184 -6.96 -9.13 -16.87
C GLN A 184 -5.52 -8.63 -16.83
N TYR A 185 -4.67 -9.32 -16.07
CA TYR A 185 -3.24 -9.08 -16.03
C TYR A 185 -2.60 -9.25 -17.43
N HIS A 186 -2.89 -10.34 -18.13
CA HIS A 186 -2.38 -10.54 -19.49
C HIS A 186 -2.86 -9.47 -20.48
N ALA A 187 -4.14 -9.09 -20.42
CA ALA A 187 -4.68 -8.03 -21.25
C ALA A 187 -3.97 -6.69 -20.98
N CYS A 188 -3.81 -6.32 -19.70
CA CYS A 188 -3.08 -5.11 -19.32
C CYS A 188 -1.63 -5.14 -19.81
N MET A 189 -0.92 -6.26 -19.64
CA MET A 189 0.47 -6.39 -20.08
C MET A 189 0.61 -6.27 -21.60
N LYS A 190 -0.35 -6.80 -22.37
CA LYS A 190 -0.40 -6.63 -23.84
C LYS A 190 -0.57 -5.16 -24.22
N THR A 191 -1.55 -4.48 -23.61
CA THR A 191 -1.77 -3.04 -23.84
C THR A 191 -0.55 -2.21 -23.45
N ARG A 192 0.06 -2.50 -22.31
CA ARG A 192 1.28 -1.84 -21.84
C ARG A 192 2.46 -2.01 -22.81
N CYS A 193 2.59 -3.17 -23.45
CA CYS A 193 3.59 -3.41 -24.49
C CYS A 193 3.35 -2.52 -25.70
N HIS A 194 2.12 -2.52 -26.23
CA HIS A 194 1.76 -1.69 -27.39
C HIS A 194 2.01 -0.20 -27.13
N MET A 195 1.56 0.32 -25.98
CA MET A 195 1.77 1.72 -25.60
C MET A 195 3.26 2.08 -25.52
N ARG A 196 4.10 1.16 -25.04
CA ARG A 196 5.55 1.37 -24.99
C ARG A 196 6.16 1.42 -26.39
N ASP A 197 5.78 0.50 -27.27
CA ASP A 197 6.30 0.45 -28.63
C ASP A 197 5.91 1.73 -29.42
N GLU A 198 4.67 2.20 -29.26
CA GLU A 198 4.21 3.47 -29.82
C GLU A 198 4.97 4.70 -29.28
N GLN A 199 5.42 4.65 -28.03
CA GLN A 199 6.22 5.72 -27.44
C GLN A 199 7.64 5.72 -27.98
N LEU A 200 8.28 4.56 -28.04
CA LEU A 200 9.61 4.41 -28.63
C LEU A 200 9.63 4.84 -30.11
N ALA A 201 8.56 4.55 -30.86
CA ALA A 201 8.43 4.99 -32.25
C ALA A 201 8.27 6.51 -32.42
N LYS A 202 7.94 7.24 -31.34
CA LYS A 202 7.80 8.71 -31.33
C LYS A 202 9.02 9.42 -30.77
N GLU A 203 9.99 8.69 -30.23
CA GLU A 203 11.26 9.27 -29.78
C GLU A 203 12.10 9.65 -31.02
N PRO A 204 12.55 10.92 -31.12
CA PRO A 204 13.29 11.45 -32.28
C PRO A 204 14.73 10.95 -32.39
#